data_AF-A0A7J6T028-F1
#
_entry.id   AF-A0A7J6T028-F1
#
_cell.length_a   1.000
_cell.length_b   1.000
_cell.length_c   1.000
_cell.angle_alpha   90.00
_cell.angle_beta   90.00
_cell.angle_gamma   90.00
#
_symmetry.space_group_name_H-M   'P 1'
#
loop_
_entity.id
_entity.type
_entity.pdbx_description
1 polymer ?
#
loop_
_entity_poly.entity_id
_entity_poly.type
_entity_poly.pdbx_seq_one_letter_code
_entity_poly.pdbx_strand_id
1 'polypeptide(L)'
;VSYLYLNGPWRNCYVRFGYDPKLKLEAVKYQVIDFRDPHFRSPAAAREHPSVAAATESKPDVHFRRPPANRSQIYQLCDIEDSAIQGVLEHEVKTNKLGKALDPTSGWMAKATMSSIRTQLKVRSEAMRRLETPAGMATD
;
A
#
# COMPACT_ATOMS: atom_id res chain seq x y z
N VAL A 1 -3.32 -26.13 0.33
CA VAL A 1 -2.11 -25.91 -0.50
C VAL A 1 -2.38 -24.77 -1.48
N SER A 2 -1.39 -23.93 -1.79
CA SER A 2 -1.49 -22.70 -2.61
C SER A 2 -0.27 -22.55 -3.53
N TYR A 3 -0.33 -21.59 -4.46
CA TYR A 3 0.81 -21.14 -5.27
C TYR A 3 1.10 -19.65 -5.00
N LEU A 4 2.35 -19.22 -5.18
CA LEU A 4 2.80 -17.85 -4.92
C LEU A 4 2.93 -17.07 -6.23
N TYR A 5 2.34 -15.87 -6.29
CA TYR A 5 2.63 -14.92 -7.37
C TYR A 5 3.95 -14.20 -7.08
N LEU A 6 4.95 -14.35 -7.93
CA LEU A 6 6.25 -13.68 -7.77
C LEU A 6 6.23 -12.22 -8.22
N ASN A 7 5.34 -11.86 -9.13
CA ASN A 7 5.26 -10.53 -9.75
C ASN A 7 3.82 -10.17 -10.14
N GLY A 8 3.67 -8.94 -10.65
CA GLY A 8 2.38 -8.45 -11.14
C GLY A 8 1.44 -7.94 -10.04
N PRO A 9 0.13 -7.83 -10.35
CA PRO A 9 -0.85 -7.15 -9.50
C PRO A 9 -1.20 -7.89 -8.21
N TRP A 10 -0.82 -9.17 -8.08
CA TRP A 10 -0.98 -9.99 -6.87
C TRP A 10 0.37 -10.50 -6.35
N ARG A 11 1.48 -9.79 -6.63
CA ARG A 11 2.81 -10.25 -6.19
C ARG A 11 2.83 -10.47 -4.67
N ASN A 12 3.57 -11.48 -4.24
CA ASN A 12 3.69 -11.93 -2.87
C ASN A 12 2.37 -12.45 -2.25
N CYS A 13 1.28 -12.61 -3.01
CA CYS A 13 0.07 -13.26 -2.53
C CYS A 13 0.13 -14.77 -2.77
N TYR A 14 -0.26 -15.54 -1.76
CA TYR A 14 -0.57 -16.96 -1.90
C TYR A 14 -2.00 -17.14 -2.41
N VAL A 15 -2.14 -17.84 -3.52
CA VAL A 15 -3.43 -18.07 -4.17
C VAL A 15 -3.78 -19.56 -4.12
N ARG A 16 -5.02 -19.87 -3.76
CA ARG A 16 -5.49 -21.27 -3.70
C ARG A 16 -5.49 -21.91 -5.08
N PHE A 17 -5.22 -23.21 -5.16
CA PHE A 17 -5.31 -23.94 -6.42
C PHE A 17 -6.73 -23.90 -7.01
N GLY A 18 -6.81 -23.85 -8.34
CA GLY A 18 -8.06 -23.72 -9.09
C GLY A 18 -8.68 -22.31 -9.09
N TYR A 19 -8.03 -21.32 -8.47
CA TYR A 19 -8.43 -19.92 -8.56
C TYR A 19 -7.39 -19.12 -9.33
N ASP A 20 -7.83 -18.40 -10.36
CA ASP A 20 -7.01 -17.44 -11.10
C ASP A 20 -7.62 -16.03 -10.95
N PRO A 21 -6.98 -15.12 -10.19
CA PRO A 21 -7.49 -13.77 -10.01
C PRO A 21 -7.50 -12.95 -11.33
N LYS A 22 -6.76 -13.37 -12.34
CA LYS A 22 -6.75 -12.76 -13.69
C LYS A 22 -8.01 -13.04 -14.49
N LEU A 23 -8.85 -13.97 -14.03
CA LEU A 23 -10.12 -14.33 -14.68
C LEU A 23 -11.34 -13.80 -13.88
N LYS A 24 -11.09 -13.09 -12.77
CA LYS A 24 -12.08 -12.77 -11.75
C LYS A 24 -11.99 -11.30 -11.36
N LEU A 25 -12.97 -10.50 -11.80
CA LEU A 25 -12.97 -9.06 -11.55
C LEU A 25 -13.07 -8.74 -10.05
N GLU A 26 -13.75 -9.59 -9.27
CA GLU A 26 -13.85 -9.47 -7.82
C GLU A 26 -12.49 -9.61 -7.10
N ALA A 27 -11.47 -10.12 -7.79
CA ALA A 27 -10.11 -10.22 -7.25
C ALA A 27 -9.38 -8.88 -7.21
N VAL A 28 -9.96 -7.81 -7.77
CA VAL A 28 -9.36 -6.46 -7.77
C VAL A 28 -9.00 -5.98 -6.36
N LYS A 29 -9.83 -6.29 -5.36
CA LYS A 29 -9.58 -5.90 -3.96
C LYS A 29 -8.39 -6.63 -3.32
N TYR A 30 -8.02 -7.80 -3.83
CA TYR A 30 -6.86 -8.56 -3.36
C TYR A 30 -5.55 -8.16 -4.08
N GLN A 31 -5.63 -7.22 -5.03
CA GLN A 31 -4.42 -6.70 -5.66
C GLN A 31 -3.56 -5.98 -4.64
N VAL A 32 -2.27 -5.94 -4.92
CA VAL A 32 -1.28 -5.30 -4.07
C VAL A 32 -0.83 -3.96 -4.61
N ILE A 33 -0.56 -3.05 -3.69
CA ILE A 33 0.08 -1.77 -3.96
C ILE A 33 1.43 -1.72 -3.23
N ASP A 34 2.48 -1.47 -4.00
CA ASP A 34 3.80 -1.14 -3.47
C ASP A 34 3.84 0.35 -3.16
N PHE A 35 3.76 0.69 -1.88
CA PHE A 35 3.91 2.05 -1.39
C PHE A 35 5.37 2.31 -1.02
N ARG A 36 5.97 3.30 -1.70
CA ARG A 36 7.33 3.76 -1.45
C ARG A 36 7.27 5.12 -0.76
N ASP A 37 7.37 5.11 0.55
CA ASP A 37 7.22 6.30 1.38
C ASP A 37 8.36 7.31 1.11
N PRO A 38 8.05 8.52 0.61
CA PRO A 38 9.04 9.57 0.36
C PRO A 38 9.78 10.06 1.61
N HIS A 39 9.23 9.88 2.81
CA HIS A 39 9.89 10.26 4.06
C HIS A 39 11.33 9.72 4.13
N PHE A 40 11.51 8.44 3.76
CA PHE A 40 12.80 7.75 3.75
C PHE A 40 13.72 8.10 2.57
N ARG A 41 13.39 9.12 1.76
CA ARG A 41 14.28 9.61 0.69
C ARG A 41 15.21 10.72 1.19
N SER A 42 14.92 11.37 2.31
CA SER A 42 15.74 12.48 2.80
C SER A 42 16.92 12.00 3.64
N PRO A 43 18.09 12.68 3.57
CA PRO A 43 19.22 12.42 4.47
C PRO A 43 18.89 12.63 5.95
N ALA A 44 17.90 13.48 6.27
CA ALA A 44 17.44 13.73 7.63
C ALA A 44 16.69 12.50 8.21
N ALA A 45 15.80 11.89 7.43
CA ALA A 45 15.08 10.68 7.83
C ALA A 45 16.00 9.45 8.02
N ALA A 46 17.14 9.41 7.32
CA ALA A 46 18.17 8.38 7.51
C ALA A 46 18.93 8.52 8.85
N ARG A 47 18.84 9.67 9.53
CA ARG A 47 19.48 9.92 10.83
C ARG A 47 18.54 9.65 12.01
N GLU A 48 17.25 9.88 11.85
CA GLU A 48 16.23 9.62 12.89
C GLU A 48 15.93 8.13 13.08
N HIS A 49 16.16 7.33 12.05
CA HIS A 49 15.99 5.89 12.12
C HIS A 49 17.35 5.19 12.22
N PRO A 50 17.65 4.49 13.33
CA PRO A 50 18.87 3.73 13.42
C PRO A 50 18.89 2.66 12.32
N SER A 51 20.10 2.31 11.88
CA SER A 51 20.40 1.15 11.04
C SER A 51 19.40 0.02 11.25
N VAL A 52 19.00 -0.63 10.15
CA VAL A 52 18.12 -1.82 10.08
C VAL A 52 18.45 -2.90 11.15
N ALA A 53 19.66 -2.86 11.72
CA ALA A 53 20.12 -3.71 12.81
C ALA A 53 19.55 -3.41 14.22
N ALA A 54 18.92 -2.26 14.46
CA ALA A 54 18.47 -1.84 15.82
C ALA A 54 16.96 -1.53 15.94
N ALA A 55 16.19 -1.63 14.85
CA ALA A 55 14.74 -1.57 14.94
C ALA A 55 14.23 -2.87 15.58
N THR A 56 13.74 -2.80 16.81
CA THR A 56 12.89 -3.85 17.38
C THR A 56 11.86 -4.24 16.31
N GLU A 57 11.77 -5.52 15.95
CA GLU A 57 10.92 -6.05 14.86
C GLU A 57 9.43 -5.74 15.10
N SER A 58 9.01 -4.49 14.98
CA SER A 58 7.60 -4.13 15.03
C SER A 58 7.02 -4.59 13.70
N LYS A 59 6.22 -5.65 13.77
CA LYS A 59 5.51 -6.22 12.62
C LYS A 59 4.90 -5.08 11.78
N PRO A 60 5.18 -5.02 10.46
CA PRO A 60 4.63 -3.97 9.61
C PRO A 60 3.11 -3.97 9.74
N ASP A 61 2.52 -2.79 9.93
CA ASP A 61 1.08 -2.68 9.97
C ASP A 61 0.51 -2.83 8.57
N VAL A 62 -0.16 -3.94 8.33
CA VAL A 62 -0.78 -4.28 7.04
C VAL A 62 -2.04 -3.49 6.76
N HIS A 63 -2.57 -2.75 7.75
CA HIS A 63 -3.81 -2.00 7.59
C HIS A 63 -3.62 -0.51 7.36
N PHE A 64 -2.38 -0.01 7.36
CA PHE A 64 -2.06 1.39 7.15
C PHE A 64 -2.72 2.34 8.17
N ARG A 65 -2.84 1.91 9.43
CA ARG A 65 -3.33 2.72 10.57
C ARG A 65 -2.24 3.61 11.17
N ARG A 66 -0.97 3.27 10.92
CA ARG A 66 0.23 3.98 11.39
C ARG A 66 1.20 4.22 10.23
N PRO A 67 2.11 5.21 10.31
CA PRO A 67 3.01 5.48 9.20
C PRO A 67 3.95 4.29 8.97
N PRO A 68 4.31 3.97 7.71
CA PRO A 68 5.20 2.85 7.45
C PRO A 68 6.57 3.03 8.10
N ALA A 69 7.08 1.98 8.73
CA ALA A 69 8.41 1.96 9.31
C ALA A 69 9.53 1.76 8.26
N ASN A 70 9.16 1.36 7.03
CA ASN A 70 10.08 1.00 5.96
C ASN A 70 9.89 1.88 4.72
N ARG A 71 10.97 2.06 3.95
CA ARG A 71 10.94 2.78 2.66
C ARG A 71 9.94 2.20 1.66
N SER A 72 9.76 0.88 1.64
CA SER A 72 8.82 0.18 0.76
C SER A 72 7.96 -0.73 1.61
N GLN A 73 6.65 -0.67 1.42
CA GLN A 73 5.72 -1.62 2.04
C GLN A 73 4.64 -2.01 1.04
N ILE A 74 4.28 -3.29 1.06
CA ILE A 74 3.23 -3.85 0.22
C ILE A 74 1.96 -3.97 1.04
N TYR A 75 0.86 -3.48 0.48
CA TYR A 75 -0.49 -3.62 1.04
C TYR A 75 -1.39 -4.33 0.03
N GLN A 76 -2.28 -5.20 0.49
CA GLN A 76 -3.45 -5.54 -0.33
C GLN A 76 -4.45 -4.39 -0.24
N LEU A 77 -5.14 -4.09 -1.34
CA LEU A 77 -6.10 -2.98 -1.38
C LEU A 77 -7.23 -3.16 -0.36
N CYS A 78 -7.66 -4.40 -0.10
CA CYS A 78 -8.69 -4.71 0.88
C CYS A 78 -8.25 -4.52 2.34
N ASP A 79 -6.94 -4.53 2.62
CA ASP A 79 -6.45 -4.44 3.99
C ASP A 79 -6.27 -2.99 4.44
N ILE A 80 -6.19 -2.03 3.52
CA ILE A 80 -6.00 -0.60 3.82
C ILE A 80 -7.24 -0.03 4.53
N GLU A 81 -7.10 0.37 5.79
CA GLU A 81 -8.18 0.98 6.58
C GLU A 81 -8.14 2.52 6.52
N ASP A 82 -8.34 3.06 5.33
CA ASP A 82 -8.59 4.49 5.11
C ASP A 82 -9.89 4.64 4.30
N SER A 83 -10.86 5.36 4.86
CA SER A 83 -12.21 5.48 4.28
C SER A 83 -12.22 6.20 2.93
N ALA A 84 -11.32 7.16 2.71
CA ALA A 84 -11.22 7.86 1.42
C ALA A 84 -10.63 6.92 0.35
N ILE A 85 -9.62 6.12 0.71
CA ILE A 85 -9.03 5.13 -0.18
C ILE A 85 -10.05 4.03 -0.52
N GLN A 86 -10.74 3.48 0.49
CA GLN A 86 -11.79 2.49 0.25
C GLN A 86 -12.93 3.05 -0.61
N GLY A 87 -13.30 4.32 -0.40
CA GLY A 87 -14.29 5.01 -1.25
C GLY A 87 -13.88 5.09 -2.72
N VAL A 88 -12.59 5.32 -3.01
CA VAL A 88 -12.06 5.28 -4.39
C VAL A 88 -12.19 3.87 -5.00
N LEU A 89 -11.83 2.83 -4.24
CA LEU A 89 -11.93 1.44 -4.71
C LEU A 89 -13.37 1.06 -5.02
N GLU A 90 -14.29 1.37 -4.11
CA GLU A 90 -15.71 1.10 -4.30
C GLU A 90 -16.30 1.87 -5.48
N HIS A 91 -15.92 3.12 -5.67
CA HIS A 91 -16.40 3.93 -6.77
C HIS A 91 -15.98 3.34 -8.13
N GLU A 92 -14.73 2.90 -8.29
CA GLU A 92 -14.26 2.25 -9.52
C GLU A 92 -15.05 0.97 -9.83
N VAL A 93 -15.31 0.15 -8.81
CA VAL A 93 -16.12 -1.07 -8.92
C VAL A 93 -17.57 -0.73 -9.30
N LYS A 94 -18.21 0.18 -8.58
CA LYS A 94 -19.63 0.55 -8.78
C LYS A 94 -19.88 1.23 -10.12
N THR A 95 -18.93 2.03 -10.61
CA THR A 95 -19.05 2.75 -11.88
C THR A 95 -18.55 1.95 -13.09
N ASN A 96 -18.18 0.68 -12.88
CA ASN A 96 -17.65 -0.21 -13.92
C ASN A 96 -16.48 0.40 -14.70
N LYS A 97 -15.62 1.15 -14.00
CA LYS A 97 -14.42 1.81 -14.56
C LYS A 97 -13.15 0.97 -14.43
N LEU A 98 -13.27 -0.23 -13.88
CA LEU A 98 -12.20 -1.22 -13.91
C LEU A 98 -11.73 -1.48 -15.34
N GLY A 99 -10.43 -1.76 -15.51
CA GLY A 99 -9.84 -1.98 -16.81
C GLY A 99 -10.59 -3.09 -17.56
N LYS A 100 -11.14 -2.76 -18.74
CA LYS A 100 -11.82 -3.74 -19.61
C LYS A 100 -10.91 -4.90 -20.02
N ALA A 101 -9.59 -4.65 -20.01
CA ALA A 101 -8.55 -5.64 -20.18
C ALA A 101 -7.62 -5.61 -18.97
N LEU A 102 -7.17 -6.79 -18.54
CA LEU A 102 -6.22 -6.95 -17.45
C LEU A 102 -4.86 -6.33 -17.83
N ASP A 103 -4.40 -5.37 -17.05
CA ASP A 103 -3.06 -4.79 -17.23
C ASP A 103 -2.01 -5.63 -16.47
N PRO A 104 -0.86 -5.98 -17.08
CA PRO A 104 0.17 -6.80 -16.44
C PRO A 104 0.79 -6.21 -15.17
N THR A 105 0.68 -4.90 -14.97
CA THR A 105 1.31 -4.18 -13.84
C THR A 105 0.32 -3.75 -12.76
N SER A 106 -0.89 -3.35 -13.17
CA SER A 106 -1.93 -2.77 -12.31
C SER A 106 -3.18 -3.64 -12.21
N GLY A 107 -3.27 -4.70 -13.00
CA GLY A 107 -4.36 -5.67 -12.97
C GLY A 107 -5.66 -5.08 -13.48
N TRP A 108 -6.73 -5.31 -12.74
CA TRP A 108 -8.06 -4.78 -12.99
C TRP A 108 -8.22 -3.32 -12.59
N MET A 109 -7.44 -2.85 -11.61
CA MET A 109 -7.47 -1.45 -11.20
C MET A 109 -6.73 -0.58 -12.22
N ALA A 110 -7.33 0.53 -12.64
CA ALA A 110 -6.70 1.44 -13.58
C ALA A 110 -5.39 2.02 -13.00
N LYS A 111 -4.37 2.18 -13.86
CA LYS A 111 -3.08 2.78 -13.48
C LYS A 111 -3.24 4.15 -12.82
N ALA A 112 -4.14 4.98 -13.36
CA ALA A 112 -4.43 6.30 -12.81
C ALA A 112 -4.96 6.22 -11.37
N THR A 113 -5.86 5.29 -11.10
CA THR A 113 -6.41 5.05 -9.76
C THR A 113 -5.33 4.52 -8.81
N MET A 114 -4.52 3.56 -9.23
CA MET A 114 -3.37 3.08 -8.43
C MET A 114 -2.42 4.23 -8.09
N SER A 115 -2.15 5.15 -9.02
CA SER A 115 -1.35 6.35 -8.75
C SER A 115 -2.04 7.29 -7.76
N SER A 116 -3.35 7.51 -7.89
CA SER A 116 -4.13 8.30 -6.94
C SER A 116 -4.06 7.73 -5.52
N ILE A 117 -4.20 6.40 -5.37
CA ILE A 117 -4.07 5.72 -4.07
C ILE A 117 -2.67 5.92 -3.49
N ARG A 118 -1.59 5.78 -4.28
CA ARG A 118 -0.21 6.08 -3.79
C ARG A 118 -0.06 7.51 -3.30
N THR A 119 -0.68 8.48 -3.99
CA THR A 119 -0.67 9.88 -3.56
C THR A 119 -1.41 10.07 -2.24
N GLN A 120 -2.56 9.42 -2.05
CA GLN A 120 -3.29 9.47 -0.77
C GLN A 120 -2.47 8.84 0.36
N LEU A 121 -1.88 7.66 0.17
CA LEU A 121 -1.00 7.02 1.14
C LEU A 121 0.17 7.93 1.53
N LYS A 122 0.78 8.64 0.57
CA LYS A 122 1.80 9.64 0.86
C LYS A 122 1.28 10.73 1.80
N VAL A 123 0.18 11.39 1.44
CA VAL A 123 -0.37 12.49 2.25
C VAL A 123 -0.75 12.01 3.66
N ARG A 124 -1.36 10.83 3.76
CA ARG A 124 -1.78 10.24 5.03
C ARG A 124 -0.60 9.86 5.92
N SER A 125 0.43 9.21 5.37
CA SER A 125 1.63 8.85 6.14
C SER A 125 2.38 10.08 6.65
N GLU A 126 2.47 11.15 5.86
CA GLU A 126 3.03 12.43 6.31
C GLU A 126 2.19 13.05 7.45
N ALA A 127 0.86 13.02 7.35
CA ALA A 127 -0.03 13.53 8.39
C ALA A 127 0.06 12.71 9.69
N MET A 128 0.10 11.38 9.60
CA MET A 128 0.26 10.48 10.74
C MET A 128 1.53 10.81 11.53
N ARG A 129 2.68 10.96 10.85
CA ARG A 129 3.95 11.32 11.51
C ARG A 129 3.87 12.67 12.22
N ARG A 130 3.24 13.67 11.60
CA ARG A 130 3.07 15.02 12.21
C ARG A 130 2.23 14.99 13.48
N LEU A 131 1.26 14.08 13.57
CA LEU A 131 0.42 13.89 14.76
C LEU A 131 1.14 13.06 15.84
N GLU A 132 2.05 12.18 15.46
CA GLU A 132 2.87 11.38 16.38
C GLU A 132 4.04 12.18 16.99
N THR A 133 4.53 13.24 16.35
CA THR A 133 5.55 14.13 16.94
C THR A 133 4.96 14.90 18.13
N PRO A 134 5.41 14.66 19.37
CA PRO A 134 4.95 15.45 20.51
C PRO A 134 5.40 16.90 20.33
N ALA A 135 4.57 17.85 20.73
CA ALA A 135 4.78 19.31 20.60
C ALA A 135 6.01 19.88 21.35
N GLY A 136 7.00 19.07 21.74
CA GLY A 136 8.13 19.45 22.59
C GLY A 136 9.53 19.18 22.05
N MET A 137 9.69 18.85 20.76
CA MET A 137 11.02 18.66 20.11
C MET A 137 11.22 19.61 18.92
N ALA A 138 10.70 20.83 19.01
CA ALA A 138 11.30 21.94 18.26
C ALA A 138 12.60 22.28 18.99
N THR A 139 13.74 21.82 18.46
CA THR A 139 15.06 22.25 18.91
C THR A 139 15.22 23.73 18.58
N ASP A 140 15.38 24.54 19.62
CA ASP A 140 15.97 25.88 19.56
C ASP A 140 17.37 25.85 18.90
#